data_AF-A0A2Z2NSU8-F1
#
_entry.id   AF-A0A2Z2NSU8-F1
#
_cell.length_a   1.000
_cell.length_b   1.000
_cell.length_c   1.000
_cell.angle_alpha   90.00
_cell.angle_beta   90.00
_cell.angle_gamma   90.00
#
_symmetry.space_group_name_H-M   'P 1'
#
loop_
_entity.id
_entity.type
_entity.pdbx_description
1 polymer ?
#
loop_
_entity_poly.entity_id
_entity_poly.type
_entity_poly.pdbx_seq_one_letter_code
_entity_poly.pdbx_strand_id
1 'polypeptide(L)'
;MRARRKAGTIYLLGLWVLISALAWPAYVFSSSLLAYLQGDGWQLDAWSQTPKRVMLEHFLNGYQQSLSITLPLGLIAVADYLLMSRKRISWWLAGISLPLTGALLALMLFQQAANALPTLVLTGLLLAIAYRFLDVLAGFTRRGRLR
;
A
#
# COMPACT_ATOMS: atom_id res chain seq x y z
N MET A 1 12.62 -19.10 -23.34
CA MET A 1 11.42 -19.11 -22.45
C MET A 1 11.73 -18.98 -20.94
N ARG A 2 12.74 -19.67 -20.37
CA ARG A 2 13.05 -19.61 -18.92
C ARG A 2 13.39 -18.20 -18.38
N ALA A 3 14.13 -17.39 -19.15
CA ALA A 3 14.51 -16.03 -18.72
C ALA A 3 13.30 -15.08 -18.55
N ARG A 4 12.27 -15.20 -19.40
CA ARG A 4 11.03 -14.40 -19.29
C ARG A 4 10.20 -14.81 -18.06
N ARG A 5 10.14 -16.11 -17.73
CA ARG A 5 9.46 -16.60 -16.52
C ARG A 5 10.15 -16.07 -15.25
N LYS A 6 11.48 -16.14 -15.18
CA LYS A 6 12.25 -15.59 -14.04
C LYS A 6 12.01 -14.09 -13.84
N ALA A 7 12.03 -13.31 -14.92
CA ALA A 7 11.75 -11.87 -14.84
C ALA A 7 10.32 -11.55 -14.37
N GLY A 8 9.34 -12.37 -14.74
CA GLY A 8 7.96 -12.27 -14.23
C GLY A 8 7.88 -12.53 -12.73
N THR A 9 8.50 -13.62 -12.25
CA THR A 9 8.49 -13.98 -10.82
C THR A 9 9.19 -12.92 -9.96
N ILE A 10 10.34 -12.40 -10.39
CA ILE A 10 11.05 -11.33 -9.67
C ILE A 10 10.18 -10.08 -9.55
N TYR A 11 9.48 -9.71 -10.63
CA TYR A 11 8.55 -8.58 -10.60
C TYR A 11 7.40 -8.81 -9.59
N LEU A 12 6.76 -9.98 -9.60
CA LEU A 12 5.66 -10.28 -8.68
C LEU A 12 6.13 -10.28 -7.22
N LEU A 13 7.33 -10.81 -6.95
CA LEU A 13 7.91 -10.79 -5.62
C LEU A 13 8.27 -9.36 -5.19
N GLY A 14 8.84 -8.56 -6.09
CA GLY A 14 9.13 -7.15 -5.85
C GLY A 14 7.87 -6.35 -5.55
N LEU A 15 6.79 -6.58 -6.31
CA LEU A 15 5.49 -5.96 -6.08
C LEU A 15 4.91 -6.35 -4.73
N TRP A 16 4.94 -7.65 -4.40
CA TRP A 16 4.48 -8.18 -3.12
C TRP A 16 5.20 -7.51 -1.95
N VAL A 17 6.54 -7.56 -1.96
CA VAL A 17 7.38 -6.98 -0.91
C VAL A 17 7.16 -5.48 -0.79
N LEU A 18 7.08 -4.75 -1.91
CA LEU A 18 6.89 -3.30 -1.90
C LEU A 18 5.55 -2.92 -1.23
N ILE A 19 4.44 -3.53 -1.65
CA ILE A 19 3.11 -3.19 -1.14
C ILE A 19 3.00 -3.58 0.33
N SER A 20 3.45 -4.77 0.71
CA SER A 20 3.48 -5.19 2.11
C SER A 20 4.35 -4.27 2.97
N ALA A 21 5.51 -3.85 2.45
CA ALA A 21 6.42 -3.00 3.21
C ALA A 21 5.91 -1.57 3.39
N LEU A 22 5.21 -1.03 2.39
CA LEU A 22 4.67 0.33 2.40
C LEU A 22 3.31 0.46 3.08
N ALA A 23 2.57 -0.63 3.30
CA ALA A 23 1.22 -0.57 3.84
C ALA A 23 1.15 0.12 5.22
N TRP A 24 2.05 -0.23 6.15
CA TRP A 24 2.09 0.41 7.45
C TRP A 24 2.53 1.90 7.38
N PRO A 25 3.65 2.26 6.74
CA PRO A 25 4.02 3.66 6.54
C PRO A 25 2.92 4.50 5.87
N ALA A 26 2.25 3.96 4.85
CA ALA A 26 1.16 4.63 4.16
C ALA A 26 -0.05 4.85 5.09
N TYR A 27 -0.35 3.90 5.96
CA TYR A 27 -1.40 4.05 6.96
C TYR A 27 -1.09 5.15 7.98
N VAL A 28 0.12 5.13 8.56
CA VAL A 28 0.57 6.16 9.52
C VAL A 28 0.56 7.54 8.88
N PHE A 29 1.00 7.65 7.63
CA PHE A 29 0.94 8.90 6.89
C PHE A 29 -0.49 9.36 6.64
N SER A 30 -1.38 8.46 6.21
CA SER A 30 -2.79 8.77 5.94
C SER A 30 -3.53 9.26 7.18
N SER A 31 -3.33 8.57 8.32
CA SER A 31 -3.97 8.94 9.58
C SER A 31 -3.49 10.31 10.07
N SER A 32 -2.18 10.54 10.03
CA SER A 32 -1.58 11.80 10.46
C SER A 32 -2.01 12.97 9.56
N LEU A 33 -2.09 12.74 8.25
CA LEU A 33 -2.54 13.74 7.28
C LEU A 33 -4.01 14.11 7.51
N LEU A 34 -4.88 13.12 7.73
CA LEU A 34 -6.29 13.38 8.00
C LEU A 34 -6.51 14.09 9.34
N ALA A 35 -5.79 13.69 10.39
CA ALA A 35 -5.82 14.37 11.69
C ALA A 35 -5.42 15.84 11.55
N TYR A 36 -4.36 16.12 10.78
CA TYR A 36 -3.94 17.49 10.47
C TYR A 36 -5.03 18.28 9.73
N LEU A 37 -5.65 17.69 8.70
CA LEU A 37 -6.70 18.33 7.91
C LEU A 37 -7.99 18.58 8.71
N GLN A 38 -8.27 17.75 9.72
CA GLN A 38 -9.43 17.89 10.60
C GLN A 38 -9.19 18.89 11.74
N GLY A 39 -7.98 19.44 11.87
CA GLY A 39 -7.61 20.35 12.96
C GLY A 39 -7.19 19.64 14.25
N ASP A 40 -7.18 18.30 14.25
CA ASP A 40 -6.74 17.45 15.36
C ASP A 40 -5.20 17.27 15.32
N GLY A 41 -4.48 18.38 15.28
CA GLY A 41 -3.02 18.43 15.20
C GLY A 41 -2.28 17.90 16.44
N TRP A 42 -3.02 17.51 17.50
CA TRP A 42 -2.47 17.01 18.76
C TRP A 42 -1.47 15.86 18.56
N GLN A 43 -1.67 15.02 17.53
CA GLN A 43 -0.76 13.94 17.21
C GLN A 43 0.61 14.47 16.74
N LEU A 44 0.63 15.51 15.89
CA LEU A 44 1.86 16.14 15.42
C LEU A 44 2.55 16.96 16.52
N ASP A 45 1.77 17.57 17.41
CA ASP A 45 2.29 18.30 18.56
C ASP A 45 2.93 17.35 19.57
N ALA A 46 2.25 16.26 19.92
CA ALA A 46 2.82 15.18 20.72
C ALA A 46 4.11 14.64 20.10
N TRP A 47 4.17 14.61 18.77
CA TRP A 47 5.34 14.16 18.05
C TRP A 47 6.56 15.09 18.17
N SER A 48 6.33 16.38 18.34
CA SER A 48 7.40 17.35 18.59
C SER A 48 8.00 17.18 19.99
N GLN A 49 7.19 16.77 20.96
CA GLN A 49 7.55 16.69 22.38
C GLN A 49 8.10 15.32 22.79
N THR A 50 7.82 14.27 22.02
CA THR A 50 8.25 12.90 22.34
C THR A 50 9.69 12.64 21.87
N PRO A 51 10.55 12.00 22.68
CA PRO A 51 11.90 11.62 22.24
C PRO A 51 11.85 10.72 20.99
N LYS A 52 12.64 11.05 19.96
CA LYS A 52 12.60 10.35 18.66
C LYS A 52 12.83 8.83 18.75
N ARG A 53 13.62 8.38 19.72
CA ARG A 53 13.82 6.94 19.99
C ARG A 53 12.53 6.21 20.37
N VAL A 54 11.68 6.84 21.18
CA VAL A 54 10.42 6.25 21.66
C VAL A 54 9.42 6.16 20.50
N MET A 55 9.41 7.18 19.64
CA MET A 55 8.60 7.15 18.42
C MET A 55 8.99 6.02 17.47
N LEU A 56 10.30 5.84 17.25
CA LEU A 56 10.81 4.77 16.40
C LEU A 56 10.43 3.41 16.97
N GLU A 57 10.52 3.23 18.28
CA GLU A 57 10.08 2.01 18.96
C GLU A 57 8.59 1.74 18.75
N HIS A 58 7.72 2.73 18.97
CA HIS A 58 6.29 2.59 18.70
C HIS A 58 5.99 2.30 17.23
N PHE A 59 6.72 2.95 16.31
CA PHE A 59 6.57 2.72 14.88
C PHE A 59 6.95 1.29 14.49
N LEU A 60 8.08 0.78 15.00
CA LEU A 60 8.55 -0.58 14.74
C LEU A 60 7.62 -1.63 15.36
N ASN A 61 7.13 -1.39 16.58
CA ASN A 61 6.17 -2.27 17.23
C ASN A 61 4.85 -2.34 16.46
N GLY A 62 4.33 -1.19 16.03
CA GLY A 62 3.14 -1.14 15.17
C GLY A 62 3.36 -1.84 13.83
N TYR A 63 4.55 -1.68 13.23
CA TYR A 63 4.92 -2.38 12.02
C TYR A 63 4.85 -3.90 12.21
N GLN A 64 5.45 -4.43 13.27
CA GLN A 64 5.44 -5.85 13.60
C GLN A 64 4.01 -6.39 13.82
N GLN A 65 3.18 -5.65 14.55
CA GLN A 65 1.78 -6.02 14.79
C GLN A 65 0.94 -6.01 13.51
N SER A 66 1.26 -5.12 12.56
CA SER A 66 0.54 -5.01 11.30
C SER A 66 0.84 -6.10 10.28
N LEU A 67 1.89 -6.92 10.49
CA LEU A 67 2.36 -7.92 9.52
C LEU A 67 1.27 -8.89 9.07
N SER A 68 0.36 -9.26 9.99
CA SER A 68 -0.76 -10.16 9.70
C SER A 68 -1.73 -9.60 8.66
N ILE A 69 -1.83 -8.28 8.51
CA ILE A 69 -2.71 -7.59 7.57
C ILE A 69 -1.93 -7.15 6.31
N THR A 70 -0.70 -6.66 6.49
CA THR A 70 0.11 -6.11 5.38
C THR A 70 0.64 -7.17 4.43
N LEU A 71 0.94 -8.38 4.91
CA LEU A 71 1.36 -9.50 4.05
C LEU A 71 0.24 -9.96 3.08
N PRO A 72 -1.01 -10.20 3.55
CA PRO A 72 -2.14 -10.45 2.66
C PRO A 72 -2.42 -9.31 1.67
N LEU A 73 -2.28 -8.04 2.07
CA LEU A 73 -2.47 -6.90 1.17
C LEU A 73 -1.52 -6.95 -0.04
N GLY A 74 -0.26 -7.34 0.19
CA GLY A 74 0.67 -7.57 -0.91
C GLY A 74 0.19 -8.68 -1.85
N LEU A 75 -0.37 -9.76 -1.32
CA LEU A 75 -0.88 -10.87 -2.15
C LEU A 75 -2.07 -10.43 -3.00
N ILE A 76 -2.93 -9.57 -2.46
CA ILE A 76 -4.04 -8.98 -3.22
C ILE A 76 -3.51 -8.15 -4.39
N ALA A 77 -2.46 -7.34 -4.19
CA ALA A 77 -1.83 -6.60 -5.28
C ALA A 77 -1.25 -7.52 -6.37
N VAL A 78 -0.61 -8.63 -5.98
CA VAL A 78 -0.12 -9.64 -6.92
C VAL A 78 -1.26 -10.30 -7.69
N ALA A 79 -2.35 -10.66 -7.00
CA ALA A 79 -3.52 -11.26 -7.63
C ALA A 79 -4.17 -10.29 -8.63
N ASP A 80 -4.29 -9.01 -8.27
CA ASP A 80 -4.80 -7.95 -9.14
C ASP A 80 -3.94 -7.84 -10.42
N TYR A 81 -2.62 -7.77 -10.28
CA TYR A 81 -1.70 -7.74 -11.41
C TYR A 81 -1.86 -8.96 -12.33
N LEU A 82 -1.94 -10.17 -11.75
CA LEU A 82 -2.10 -11.41 -12.51
C LEU A 82 -3.43 -11.45 -13.27
N LEU A 83 -4.53 -11.03 -12.63
CA LEU A 83 -5.85 -10.98 -13.24
C LEU A 83 -5.90 -9.98 -14.39
N MET A 84 -5.34 -8.78 -14.19
CA MET A 84 -5.34 -7.73 -15.20
C MET A 84 -4.42 -8.03 -16.38
N SER A 85 -3.23 -8.61 -16.11
CA SER A 85 -2.33 -9.09 -17.16
C SER A 85 -2.99 -10.14 -18.05
N ARG A 86 -3.93 -10.92 -17.51
CA ARG A 86 -4.62 -11.99 -18.26
C ARG A 86 -5.79 -11.46 -19.08
N LYS A 87 -6.52 -10.45 -18.58
CA LYS A 87 -7.71 -9.89 -19.23
C LYS A 87 -7.44 -8.66 -20.12
N ARG A 88 -6.18 -8.21 -20.25
CA ARG A 88 -5.80 -6.97 -20.98
C ARG A 88 -6.62 -5.74 -20.53
N ILE A 89 -7.01 -5.72 -19.27
CA ILE A 89 -7.79 -4.62 -18.70
C ILE A 89 -6.91 -3.37 -18.69
N SER A 90 -7.53 -2.23 -19.00
CA SER A 90 -6.85 -0.94 -19.14
C SER A 90 -6.06 -0.59 -17.87
N TRP A 91 -4.85 -0.05 -18.07
CA TRP A 91 -3.94 0.42 -17.03
C TRP A 91 -4.60 1.34 -15.98
N TRP A 92 -5.69 2.03 -16.37
CA TRP A 92 -6.52 2.88 -15.52
C TRP A 92 -7.17 2.16 -14.33
N LEU A 93 -7.46 0.85 -14.46
CA LEU A 93 -8.10 0.08 -13.40
C LEU A 93 -7.09 -0.59 -12.46
N ALA A 94 -5.81 -0.61 -12.83
CA ALA A 94 -4.76 -1.26 -12.05
C ALA A 94 -4.55 -0.57 -10.69
N GLY A 95 -4.61 -1.39 -9.63
CA GLY A 95 -4.47 -0.95 -8.25
C GLY A 95 -5.77 -0.48 -7.58
N ILE A 96 -6.93 -0.46 -8.27
CA ILE A 96 -8.22 -0.10 -7.66
C ILE A 96 -8.66 -1.11 -6.59
N SER A 97 -8.18 -2.34 -6.69
CA SER A 97 -8.37 -3.37 -5.66
C SER A 97 -7.88 -2.94 -4.28
N LEU A 98 -6.83 -2.11 -4.20
CA LEU A 98 -6.22 -1.66 -2.93
C LEU A 98 -7.09 -0.70 -2.11
N PRO A 99 -7.62 0.42 -2.66
CA PRO A 99 -8.58 1.26 -1.93
C PRO A 99 -9.88 0.53 -1.60
N LEU A 100 -10.35 -0.38 -2.47
CA LEU A 100 -11.50 -1.23 -2.16
C LEU A 100 -11.22 -2.17 -0.97
N THR A 101 -10.03 -2.76 -0.93
CA THR A 101 -9.63 -3.60 0.21
C THR A 101 -9.51 -2.77 1.49
N GLY A 102 -9.00 -1.54 1.41
CA GLY A 102 -9.00 -0.61 2.53
C GLY A 102 -10.41 -0.32 3.06
N ALA A 103 -11.37 -0.07 2.16
CA ALA A 103 -12.77 0.12 2.54
C ALA A 103 -13.38 -1.14 3.19
N LEU A 104 -13.10 -2.33 2.64
CA LEU A 104 -13.56 -3.60 3.22
C LEU A 104 -12.98 -3.85 4.62
N LEU A 105 -11.69 -3.57 4.82
CA LEU A 105 -11.04 -3.69 6.13
C LEU A 105 -11.68 -2.73 7.14
N ALA A 106 -12.04 -1.51 6.73
CA ALA A 106 -12.73 -0.56 7.59
C ALA A 106 -14.08 -1.13 8.08
N LEU A 107 -14.84 -1.74 7.17
CA LEU A 107 -16.15 -2.32 7.46
C LEU A 107 -16.07 -3.61 8.30
N MET A 108 -15.01 -4.40 8.14
CA MET A 108 -14.84 -5.68 8.83
C MET A 108 -14.26 -5.53 10.24
N LEU A 109 -13.31 -4.62 10.43
CA LEU A 109 -12.51 -4.56 11.66
C LEU A 109 -12.96 -3.47 12.64
N PHE A 110 -13.65 -2.42 12.16
CA PHE A 110 -14.00 -1.29 13.00
C PHE A 110 -15.51 -1.24 13.25
N GLN A 111 -15.90 -1.12 14.53
CA GLN A 111 -17.31 -0.95 14.91
C GLN A 111 -17.92 0.33 14.32
N GLN A 112 -17.13 1.41 14.29
CA GLN A 112 -17.51 2.67 13.65
C GLN A 112 -16.72 2.85 12.36
N ALA A 113 -17.16 2.15 11.31
CA ALA A 113 -16.47 2.17 10.03
C ALA A 113 -16.29 3.58 9.47
N ALA A 114 -17.24 4.50 9.70
CA ALA A 114 -17.19 5.89 9.25
C ALA A 114 -15.91 6.63 9.65
N ASN A 115 -15.34 6.31 10.82
CA ASN A 115 -14.13 6.97 11.32
C ASN A 115 -12.85 6.40 10.69
N ALA A 116 -12.84 5.10 10.38
CA ALA A 116 -11.68 4.40 9.82
C ALA A 116 -11.65 4.41 8.28
N LEU A 117 -12.82 4.57 7.65
CA LEU A 117 -13.00 4.55 6.20
C LEU A 117 -12.10 5.55 5.46
N PRO A 118 -12.08 6.86 5.80
CA PRO A 118 -11.28 7.83 5.05
C PRO A 118 -9.79 7.49 5.13
N THR A 119 -9.30 7.08 6.30
CA THR A 119 -7.90 6.69 6.51
C THR A 119 -7.51 5.47 5.70
N LEU A 120 -8.30 4.40 5.75
CA LEU A 120 -7.98 3.14 5.07
C LEU A 120 -8.16 3.25 3.55
N VAL A 121 -9.13 4.03 3.07
CA VAL A 121 -9.27 4.31 1.64
C VAL A 121 -8.10 5.15 1.14
N LEU A 122 -7.70 6.19 1.86
CA LEU A 122 -6.53 7.01 1.50
C LEU A 122 -5.25 6.17 1.49
N THR A 123 -5.10 5.27 2.46
CA THR A 123 -3.99 4.30 2.51
C THR A 123 -3.97 3.43 1.26
N GLY A 124 -5.11 2.84 0.90
CA GLY A 124 -5.23 2.02 -0.30
C GLY A 124 -4.98 2.81 -1.59
N LEU A 125 -5.38 4.08 -1.65
CA LEU A 125 -5.07 4.98 -2.78
C LEU A 125 -3.57 5.25 -2.89
N LEU A 126 -2.88 5.52 -1.78
CA LEU A 126 -1.43 5.72 -1.77
C LEU A 126 -0.68 4.46 -2.22
N LEU A 127 -1.12 3.28 -1.76
CA LEU A 127 -0.56 2.01 -2.23
C LEU A 127 -0.85 1.77 -3.71
N ALA A 128 -2.02 2.17 -4.21
CA ALA A 128 -2.32 2.10 -5.65
C ALA A 128 -1.40 3.01 -6.48
N ILE A 129 -1.02 4.17 -5.95
CA ILE A 129 -0.03 5.05 -6.60
C ILE A 129 1.35 4.37 -6.62
N ALA A 130 1.80 3.79 -5.50
CA ALA A 130 3.06 3.06 -5.42
C ALA A 130 3.10 1.85 -6.36
N TYR A 131 2.00 1.09 -6.41
CA TYR A 131 1.76 0.01 -7.37
C TYR A 131 1.97 0.50 -8.80
N ARG A 132 1.32 1.61 -9.18
CA ARG A 132 1.41 2.18 -10.53
C ARG A 132 2.80 2.66 -10.88
N PHE A 133 3.49 3.27 -9.93
CA PHE A 133 4.85 3.75 -10.14
C PHE A 133 5.79 2.58 -10.46
N LEU A 134 5.68 1.48 -9.72
CA LEU A 134 6.45 0.26 -10.00
C LEU A 134 6.07 -0.35 -11.35
N ASP A 135 4.78 -0.35 -11.71
CA ASP A 135 4.31 -0.81 -13.02
C ASP A 135 4.87 0.02 -14.18
N VAL A 136 4.93 1.34 -14.03
CA VAL A 136 5.51 2.25 -15.02
C VAL A 136 7.01 2.00 -15.17
N LEU A 137 7.75 1.93 -14.07
CA LEU A 137 9.20 1.63 -14.08
C LEU A 137 9.51 0.26 -14.72
N ALA A 138 8.74 -0.76 -14.37
CA ALA A 138 8.86 -2.10 -14.96
C ALA A 138 8.38 -2.14 -16.43
N GLY A 139 7.44 -1.30 -16.80
CA GLY A 139 6.95 -1.13 -18.17
C GLY A 139 7.96 -0.45 -19.09
N PHE A 140 8.64 0.60 -18.61
CA PHE A 140 9.73 1.28 -19.33
C PHE A 140 10.90 0.33 -19.62
N THR A 141 11.27 -0.52 -18.65
CA THR A 141 12.31 -1.54 -18.83
C THR A 141 11.92 -2.65 -19.81
N ARG A 142 10.63 -2.94 -19.99
CA ARG A 142 10.14 -3.88 -21.03
C ARG A 142 10.06 -3.26 -22.42
N ARG A 143 9.72 -1.97 -22.56
CA ARG A 143 9.67 -1.27 -23.87
C ARG A 143 11.05 -0.95 -24.44
N GLY A 144 12.07 -0.74 -23.61
CA GLY A 144 13.44 -0.50 -24.05
C GLY A 144 14.15 -1.70 -24.71
N ARG A 145 13.61 -2.92 -24.62
CA ARG A 145 14.17 -4.14 -25.24
C ARG A 145 13.58 -4.52 -26.60
N LEU A 146 12.67 -3.69 -27.13
CA LEU A 146 12.07 -3.87 -28.45
C LEU A 146 12.62 -2.86 -29.48
N ARG A 147 13.72 -2.18 -29.17
CA ARG A 147 14.54 -1.45 -30.13
C ARG A 147 15.89 -2.13 -30.25
#